data_AF-A0A1D8URA8-F1
#
_entry.id   AF-A0A1D8URA8-F1
#
_cell.length_a   1.000
_cell.length_b   1.000
_cell.length_c   1.000
_cell.angle_alpha   90.00
_cell.angle_beta   90.00
_cell.angle_gamma   90.00
#
_symmetry.space_group_name_H-M   'P 1'
#
loop_
_entity.id
_entity.type
_entity.pdbx_description
1 polymer ?
#
loop_
_entity_poly.entity_id
_entity_poly.type
_entity_poly.pdbx_seq_one_letter_code
_entity_poly.pdbx_strand_id
1 'polypeptide(L)'
;MTNIPPVSTSHFSNATSEQSQAKTWKAAQDFEAMTINQMLQPMFATVDESGGMFDGGAGEKQFKPMLINEVAKEMEHTGGLGLATAIYQKMLAMQEKK
;
A
#
# COMPACT_ATOMS: atom_id res chain seq x y z
N MET A 1 -51.00 -2.29 -31.44
CA MET A 1 -49.59 -2.74 -31.32
C MET A 1 -48.83 -1.67 -30.55
N THR A 2 -48.88 -1.67 -29.23
CA THR A 2 -48.13 -0.71 -28.39
C THR A 2 -46.85 -1.39 -27.90
N ASN A 3 -45.72 -0.94 -28.44
CA ASN A 3 -44.39 -1.37 -28.08
C ASN A 3 -44.03 -0.80 -26.70
N ILE A 4 -43.76 -1.66 -25.73
CA ILE A 4 -43.34 -1.28 -24.36
C ILE A 4 -41.81 -1.09 -24.40
N PRO A 5 -41.25 0.04 -23.93
CA PRO A 5 -39.80 0.23 -23.89
C PRO A 5 -39.13 -0.72 -22.86
N PRO A 6 -37.90 -1.19 -23.10
CA PRO A 6 -37.20 -2.06 -22.16
C PRO A 6 -36.83 -1.28 -20.89
N VAL A 7 -37.11 -1.90 -19.74
CA VAL A 7 -36.78 -1.37 -18.42
C VAL A 7 -35.25 -1.37 -18.26
N SER A 8 -34.67 -0.19 -17.98
CA SER A 8 -33.23 -0.03 -17.76
C SER A 8 -32.71 -0.94 -16.65
N THR A 9 -31.65 -1.67 -16.99
CA THR A 9 -30.89 -2.61 -16.17
C THR A 9 -30.26 -1.95 -14.94
N SER A 10 -30.16 -2.74 -13.88
CA SER A 10 -29.55 -2.47 -12.57
C SER A 10 -28.11 -1.91 -12.63
N HIS A 11 -27.91 -0.67 -12.19
CA HIS A 11 -26.59 -0.01 -12.08
C HIS A 11 -26.12 0.26 -10.63
N PHE A 12 -26.92 -0.07 -9.60
CA PHE A 12 -26.64 0.33 -8.21
C PHE A 12 -25.72 -0.62 -7.43
N SER A 13 -25.47 -1.84 -7.92
CA SER A 13 -24.69 -2.86 -7.20
C SER A 13 -23.19 -2.88 -7.56
N ASN A 14 -22.80 -2.34 -8.73
CA ASN A 14 -21.40 -2.40 -9.19
C ASN A 14 -20.48 -1.41 -8.46
N ALA A 15 -20.95 -0.17 -8.23
CA ALA A 15 -20.11 0.89 -7.69
C ALA A 15 -19.55 0.58 -6.28
N THR A 16 -20.32 -0.11 -5.43
CA THR A 16 -19.86 -0.52 -4.09
C THR A 16 -18.84 -1.64 -4.14
N SER A 17 -18.97 -2.57 -5.10
CA SER A 17 -18.01 -3.67 -5.30
C SER A 17 -16.67 -3.17 -5.86
N GLU A 18 -16.68 -2.21 -6.79
CA GLU A 18 -15.47 -1.60 -7.36
C GLU A 18 -14.73 -0.78 -6.30
N GLN A 19 -15.44 -0.01 -5.49
CA GLN A 19 -14.85 0.72 -4.36
C GLN A 19 -14.23 -0.21 -3.32
N SER A 20 -14.85 -1.36 -3.03
CA SER A 20 -14.30 -2.36 -2.11
C SER A 20 -13.02 -2.99 -2.66
N GLN A 21 -13.00 -3.33 -3.95
CA GLN A 21 -11.83 -3.86 -4.63
C GLN A 21 -10.68 -2.84 -4.65
N ALA A 22 -10.95 -1.58 -4.96
CA ALA A 22 -9.95 -0.51 -4.95
C ALA A 22 -9.34 -0.30 -3.55
N LYS A 23 -10.16 -0.36 -2.49
CA LYS A 23 -9.68 -0.32 -1.10
C LYS A 23 -8.80 -1.52 -0.75
N THR A 24 -9.20 -2.71 -1.18
CA THR A 24 -8.42 -3.94 -0.94
C THR A 24 -7.08 -3.89 -1.69
N TRP A 25 -7.08 -3.37 -2.92
CA TRP A 25 -5.86 -3.14 -3.69
C TRP A 25 -4.93 -2.12 -3.02
N LYS A 26 -5.48 -1.00 -2.53
CA LYS A 26 -4.73 -0.01 -1.75
C LYS A 26 -4.11 -0.63 -0.50
N ALA A 27 -4.87 -1.44 0.23
CA ALA A 27 -4.38 -2.11 1.44
C ALA A 27 -3.27 -3.11 1.15
N ALA A 28 -3.32 -3.81 0.00
CA ALA A 28 -2.28 -4.73 -0.43
C ALA A 28 -0.96 -4.00 -0.76
N GLN A 29 -1.04 -2.88 -1.50
CA GLN A 29 0.09 -2.00 -1.78
C GLN A 29 0.68 -1.43 -0.47
N ASP A 30 -0.16 -0.93 0.44
CA ASP A 30 0.30 -0.40 1.73
C ASP A 30 0.99 -1.47 2.59
N PHE A 31 0.52 -2.71 2.55
CA PHE A 31 1.16 -3.82 3.25
C PHE A 31 2.53 -4.17 2.63
N GLU A 32 2.64 -4.14 1.30
CA GLU A 32 3.92 -4.31 0.63
C GLU A 32 4.89 -3.18 1.00
N ALA A 33 4.45 -1.93 1.00
CA ALA A 33 5.26 -0.79 1.43
C ALA A 33 5.74 -0.95 2.89
N MET A 34 4.89 -1.42 3.81
CA MET A 34 5.29 -1.73 5.19
C MET A 34 6.34 -2.85 5.24
N THR A 35 6.19 -3.87 4.39
CA THR A 35 7.13 -4.98 4.30
C THR A 35 8.50 -4.49 3.80
N ILE A 36 8.52 -3.67 2.75
CA ILE A 36 9.74 -3.01 2.24
C ILE A 36 10.38 -2.16 3.34
N ASN A 37 9.60 -1.36 4.05
CA ASN A 37 10.10 -0.53 5.15
C ASN A 37 10.83 -1.39 6.20
N GLN A 38 10.24 -2.50 6.64
CA GLN A 38 10.88 -3.42 7.59
C GLN A 38 12.19 -4.01 7.05
N MET A 39 12.26 -4.31 5.76
CA MET A 39 13.48 -4.80 5.11
C MET A 39 14.57 -3.72 4.98
N LEU A 40 14.17 -2.45 4.87
CA LEU A 40 15.10 -1.33 4.79
C LEU A 40 15.68 -0.93 6.15
N GLN A 41 14.98 -1.18 7.27
CA GLN A 41 15.41 -0.79 8.62
C GLN A 41 16.89 -1.14 8.92
N PRO A 42 17.40 -2.35 8.64
CA PRO A 42 18.79 -2.69 8.93
C PRO A 42 19.80 -1.83 8.16
N MET A 43 19.49 -1.41 6.93
CA MET A 43 20.39 -0.56 6.13
C MET A 43 20.59 0.81 6.77
N PHE A 44 19.56 1.33 7.44
CA PHE A 44 19.60 2.63 8.12
C PHE A 44 20.06 2.55 9.57
N ALA A 45 19.94 1.37 10.20
CA ALA A 45 20.44 1.11 11.55
C ALA A 45 21.97 1.00 11.60
N THR A 46 22.62 0.68 10.48
CA THR A 46 24.08 0.57 10.38
C THR A 46 24.78 1.86 9.96
N VAL A 47 24.04 2.93 9.64
CA VAL A 47 24.64 4.24 9.35
C VAL A 47 25.17 4.79 10.66
N ASP A 48 26.49 4.87 10.76
CA ASP A 48 27.25 5.27 11.94
C ASP A 48 26.66 6.54 12.59
N GLU A 49 26.03 6.39 13.75
CA GLU A 49 25.59 7.51 14.60
C GLU A 49 26.76 8.11 15.39
N SER A 50 28.00 7.84 14.99
CA SER A 50 29.22 8.07 15.76
C SER A 50 29.64 9.54 15.89
N GLY A 51 28.71 10.48 15.71
CA GLY A 51 28.95 11.90 16.02
C GLY A 51 29.99 12.57 15.13
N GLY A 52 30.11 12.13 13.88
CA GLY A 52 30.92 12.82 12.88
C GLY A 52 30.40 14.24 12.62
N MET A 53 31.27 15.15 12.18
CA MET A 53 30.95 16.56 11.92
C MET A 53 29.82 16.79 10.88
N PHE A 54 29.35 15.74 10.22
CA PHE A 54 28.28 15.73 9.21
C PHE A 54 27.04 14.91 9.61
N ASP A 55 26.92 14.48 10.87
CA ASP A 55 25.72 13.82 11.39
C ASP A 55 24.60 14.86 11.69
N GLY A 56 23.37 14.62 11.25
CA GLY A 56 22.23 15.50 11.48
C GLY A 56 21.67 15.47 12.91
N GLY A 57 22.28 14.68 13.80
CA GLY A 57 22.03 14.69 15.23
C GLY A 57 20.60 14.27 15.61
N ALA A 58 20.12 14.72 16.77
CA ALA A 58 18.81 14.33 17.29
C ALA A 58 17.63 14.71 16.38
N GLY A 59 17.76 15.80 15.61
CA GLY A 59 16.74 16.22 14.65
C GLY A 59 16.58 15.20 13.52
N GLU A 60 17.68 14.78 12.90
CA GLU A 60 17.65 13.73 11.88
C GLU A 60 17.08 12.42 12.43
N LYS A 61 17.51 12.00 13.62
CA LYS A 61 17.03 10.75 14.25
C LYS A 61 15.51 10.71 14.42
N GLN A 62 14.90 11.84 14.75
CA GLN A 62 13.44 11.94 14.92
C GLN A 62 12.67 11.78 13.60
N PHE A 63 13.21 12.31 12.49
CA PHE A 63 12.54 12.32 11.18
C PHE A 63 12.97 11.19 10.25
N LYS A 64 14.11 10.54 10.49
CA LYS A 64 14.63 9.42 9.70
C LYS A 64 13.60 8.29 9.51
N PRO A 65 12.83 7.84 10.52
CA PRO A 65 11.80 6.83 10.31
C PRO A 65 10.71 7.25 9.32
N MET A 66 10.33 8.54 9.31
CA MET A 66 9.35 9.08 8.36
C MET A 66 9.92 9.08 6.94
N LEU A 67 11.19 9.47 6.78
CA LEU A 67 11.88 9.43 5.49
C LEU A 67 11.93 7.99 4.94
N ILE A 68 12.34 7.03 5.76
CA ILE A 68 12.43 5.61 5.35
C ILE A 68 11.05 5.09 4.94
N ASN A 69 9.98 5.51 5.63
CA ASN A 69 8.62 5.13 5.28
C ASN A 69 8.20 5.67 3.90
N GLU A 70 8.53 6.92 3.57
CA GLU A 70 8.22 7.47 2.24
C GLU A 70 9.08 6.83 1.14
N VAL A 71 10.35 6.52 1.42
CA VAL A 71 11.20 5.73 0.51
C VAL A 71 10.56 4.37 0.23
N ALA A 72 10.06 3.68 1.25
CA ALA A 72 9.42 2.38 1.07
C ALA A 72 8.12 2.46 0.24
N LYS A 73 7.32 3.51 0.44
CA LYS A 73 6.13 3.76 -0.39
C LYS A 73 6.48 4.07 -1.83
N GLU A 74 7.48 4.91 -2.07
CA GLU A 74 7.92 5.24 -3.43
C GLU A 74 8.48 4.01 -4.15
N MET A 75 9.22 3.16 -3.42
CA MET A 75 9.68 1.87 -3.95
C MET A 75 8.51 0.97 -4.35
N GLU A 76 7.45 0.91 -3.53
CA GLU A 76 6.23 0.17 -3.85
C GLU A 76 5.54 0.75 -5.10
N HIS A 77 5.34 2.07 -5.15
CA HIS A 77 4.71 2.77 -6.28
C HIS A 77 5.46 2.63 -7.61
N THR A 78 6.78 2.49 -7.57
CA THR A 78 7.63 2.33 -8.77
C THR A 78 7.82 0.87 -9.20
N GLY A 79 7.21 -0.10 -8.51
CA GLY A 79 7.18 -1.50 -8.89
C GLY A 79 7.32 -2.49 -7.75
N GLY A 80 7.78 -2.04 -6.58
CA GLY A 80 7.88 -2.82 -5.35
C GLY A 80 8.70 -4.11 -5.49
N LEU A 81 8.31 -5.10 -4.69
CA LEU A 81 8.81 -6.47 -4.73
C LEU A 81 7.85 -7.42 -5.49
N GLY A 82 6.72 -6.90 -5.98
CA GLY A 82 5.65 -7.66 -6.64
C GLY A 82 4.74 -8.44 -5.69
N LEU A 83 4.76 -8.14 -4.39
CA LEU A 83 3.98 -8.86 -3.38
C LEU A 83 2.51 -8.43 -3.32
N ALA A 84 2.17 -7.20 -3.70
CA ALA A 84 0.83 -6.63 -3.61
C ALA A 84 -0.21 -7.49 -4.31
N THR A 85 0.12 -8.09 -5.46
CA THR A 85 -0.80 -9.00 -6.18
C THR A 85 -1.13 -10.24 -5.34
N ALA A 86 -0.12 -10.88 -4.75
CA ALA A 86 -0.32 -12.07 -3.91
C ALA A 86 -1.10 -11.71 -2.64
N ILE A 87 -0.77 -10.59 -2.00
CA ILE A 87 -1.44 -10.09 -0.80
C ILE A 87 -2.91 -9.78 -1.10
N TYR A 88 -3.18 -9.09 -2.20
CA TYR A 88 -4.53 -8.75 -2.66
C TYR A 88 -5.41 -10.00 -2.82
N GLN A 89 -4.90 -11.02 -3.50
CA GLN A 89 -5.62 -12.29 -3.67
C GLN A 89 -5.91 -12.97 -2.33
N LYS A 90 -4.98 -12.93 -1.38
CA LYS A 90 -5.20 -13.46 -0.03
C LYS A 90 -6.24 -12.65 0.75
N MET A 91 -6.22 -11.33 0.64
CA MET A 91 -7.21 -10.45 1.28
C MET A 91 -8.61 -10.72 0.75
N LEU A 92 -8.79 -10.88 -0.56
CA LEU A 92 -10.08 -11.26 -1.15
C LEU A 92 -10.56 -12.62 -0.63
N ALA A 93 -9.70 -13.65 -0.65
CA ALA A 93 -10.05 -14.97 -0.15
C ALA A 93 -10.41 -14.99 1.35
N MET A 94 -9.87 -14.05 2.15
CA MET A 94 -10.25 -13.88 3.56
C MET A 94 -11.60 -13.19 3.72
N GLN A 95 -11.96 -12.28 2.81
CA GLN A 95 -13.25 -11.60 2.82
C GLN A 95 -14.39 -12.54 2.40
N GLU A 96 -14.15 -13.46 1.46
CA GLU A 96 -15.14 -14.45 1.00
C GLU A 96 -15.47 -15.53 2.04
N LYS A 97 -14.56 -15.79 2.99
CA LYS A 97 -14.76 -16.77 4.07
C LYS A 97 -15.59 -16.24 5.24
N LYS A 98 -16.00 -14.97 5.19
CA LYS A 98 -16.74 -14.29 6.26
C LYS A 98 -18.20 -14.19 5.88
#